data_AF-A0A3D4ZRH2-F1
#
_entry.id   AF-A0A3D4ZRH2-F1
#
_cell.length_a   1.000
_cell.length_b   1.000
_cell.length_c   1.000
_cell.angle_alpha   90.00
_cell.angle_beta   90.00
_cell.angle_gamma   90.00
#
_symmetry.space_group_name_H-M   'P 1'
#
loop_
_entity.id
_entity.type
_entity.pdbx_description
1 polymer ?
#
loop_
_entity_poly.entity_id
_entity_poly.type
_entity_poly.pdbx_seq_one_letter_code
_entity_poly.pdbx_strand_id
1 'polypeptide(L)'
;MAGKVPVRGSGAFEWNAGGWWGSQIGGTAWMLAVGIGIAFQDIRPAAVMIAGGIVSNIVGTWLWCRRDRVSPHRAIQTLLGVIGVCALAGIVSLDAFGHVPANQRLLVYWWLVFIPGLMLMFYLREREAAAAQKRTTPHAGRGNEGDGE
;
A
#
# COMPACT_ATOMS: atom_id res chain seq x y z
N MET A 1 5.91 -22.88 -18.02
CA MET A 1 5.09 -21.66 -17.82
C MET A 1 5.93 -20.47 -18.27
N ALA A 2 5.53 -19.77 -19.34
CA ALA A 2 6.26 -18.59 -19.80
C ALA A 2 6.33 -17.55 -18.66
N GLY A 3 7.54 -17.11 -18.31
CA GLY A 3 7.76 -16.19 -17.21
C GLY A 3 7.08 -14.85 -17.48
N LYS A 4 6.01 -14.55 -16.75
CA LYS A 4 5.34 -13.24 -16.81
C LYS A 4 6.34 -12.17 -16.37
N VAL A 5 6.77 -11.35 -17.33
CA VAL A 5 7.66 -10.21 -17.07
C VAL A 5 6.89 -9.16 -16.26
N PRO A 6 7.36 -8.78 -15.06
CA PRO A 6 6.71 -7.74 -14.27
C PRO A 6 6.72 -6.39 -15.01
N VAL A 7 5.65 -5.62 -14.87
CA VAL A 7 5.60 -4.24 -15.39
C VAL A 7 6.65 -3.43 -14.66
N ARG A 8 7.59 -2.84 -15.40
CA ARG A 8 8.54 -1.90 -14.82
C ARG A 8 7.80 -0.68 -14.27
N GLY A 9 8.27 -0.16 -13.14
CA GLY A 9 7.79 1.12 -12.65
C GLY A 9 8.12 2.24 -13.61
N SER A 10 7.29 3.28 -13.59
CA SER A 10 7.49 4.53 -14.33
C SER A 10 8.51 5.47 -13.68
N GLY A 11 9.07 5.10 -12.53
CA GLY A 11 9.83 5.98 -11.66
C GLY A 11 10.63 5.23 -10.59
N ALA A 12 10.53 5.66 -9.34
CA ALA A 12 11.38 5.17 -8.25
C ALA A 12 11.01 3.76 -7.74
N PHE A 13 9.81 3.28 -8.07
CA PHE A 13 9.29 2.03 -7.54
C PHE A 13 9.50 0.86 -8.50
N GLU A 14 10.11 -0.22 -8.02
CA GLU A 14 10.23 -1.47 -8.74
C GLU A 14 9.59 -2.63 -7.97
N TRP A 15 9.21 -3.68 -8.69
CA TRP A 15 8.72 -4.91 -8.06
C TRP A 15 9.84 -5.61 -7.31
N ASN A 16 9.82 -5.53 -5.98
CA ASN A 16 10.71 -6.26 -5.09
C ASN A 16 9.91 -7.26 -4.25
N ALA A 17 10.24 -8.55 -4.34
CA ALA A 17 9.51 -9.58 -3.62
C ALA A 17 9.60 -9.43 -2.10
N GLY A 18 10.82 -9.21 -1.59
CA GLY A 18 11.05 -9.07 -0.14
C GLY A 18 10.31 -7.86 0.43
N GLY A 19 10.41 -6.71 -0.24
CA GLY A 19 9.70 -5.49 0.13
C GLY A 19 8.19 -5.64 0.07
N TRP A 20 7.65 -6.30 -0.97
CA TRP A 20 6.22 -6.52 -1.13
C TRP A 20 5.64 -7.41 -0.01
N TRP A 21 6.21 -8.60 0.19
CA TRP A 21 5.74 -9.52 1.22
C TRP A 21 5.99 -8.99 2.63
N GLY A 22 7.14 -8.33 2.84
CA GLY A 22 7.44 -7.63 4.09
C GLY A 22 6.41 -6.56 4.41
N SER A 23 5.98 -5.77 3.41
CA SER A 23 4.94 -4.76 3.59
C SER A 23 3.57 -5.35 3.90
N GLN A 24 3.21 -6.49 3.29
CA GLN A 24 1.95 -7.19 3.59
C GLN A 24 1.96 -7.70 5.03
N ILE A 25 3.01 -8.41 5.43
CA ILE A 25 3.12 -8.96 6.79
C ILE A 25 3.16 -7.81 7.80
N GLY A 26 4.05 -6.83 7.62
CA GLY A 26 4.19 -5.69 8.54
C GLY A 26 2.91 -4.86 8.66
N GLY A 27 2.20 -4.66 7.55
CA GLY A 27 0.96 -3.87 7.51
C GLY A 27 -0.27 -4.59 8.08
N THR A 28 -0.26 -5.93 8.15
CA THR A 28 -1.46 -6.72 8.51
C THR A 28 -1.33 -7.60 9.75
N ALA A 29 -0.11 -8.00 10.14
CA ALA A 29 0.12 -8.93 11.24
C ALA A 29 -0.46 -8.42 12.56
N TRP A 30 -0.37 -7.12 12.83
CA TRP A 30 -0.89 -6.52 14.05
C TRP A 30 -2.42 -6.63 14.14
N MET A 31 -3.16 -6.49 13.01
CA MET A 31 -4.62 -6.66 13.00
C MET A 31 -5.01 -8.09 13.39
N LEU A 32 -4.29 -9.09 12.86
CA LEU A 32 -4.51 -10.49 13.21
C LEU A 32 -4.17 -10.75 14.68
N ALA A 33 -3.04 -10.23 15.17
CA ALA A 33 -2.64 -10.40 16.56
C ALA A 33 -3.65 -9.79 17.54
N VAL A 34 -4.10 -8.56 17.29
CA VAL A 34 -5.14 -7.89 18.10
C VAL A 34 -6.46 -8.64 18.01
N GLY A 35 -6.88 -9.03 16.80
CA GLY A 35 -8.13 -9.75 16.59
C GLY A 35 -8.16 -11.11 17.30
N ILE A 36 -7.08 -11.89 17.22
CA ILE A 36 -6.96 -13.17 17.94
C ILE A 36 -6.94 -12.93 19.46
N GLY A 37 -6.19 -11.95 19.94
CA GLY A 37 -6.09 -11.64 21.37
C GLY A 37 -7.43 -11.28 21.99
N ILE A 38 -8.28 -10.56 21.26
CA ILE A 38 -9.59 -10.12 21.75
C ILE A 38 -10.74 -11.10 21.44
N ALA A 39 -10.52 -12.11 20.58
CA ALA A 39 -11.54 -13.07 20.19
C ALA A 39 -12.15 -13.83 21.38
N PHE A 40 -11.37 -14.02 22.46
CA PHE A 40 -11.82 -14.65 23.69
C PHE A 40 -12.67 -13.74 24.59
N GLN A 41 -12.68 -12.43 24.33
CA GLN A 41 -13.43 -11.43 25.11
C GLN A 41 -14.66 -10.95 24.35
N ASP A 42 -14.50 -10.58 23.07
CA ASP A 42 -15.60 -10.18 22.19
C ASP A 42 -15.29 -10.55 20.74
N ILE A 43 -16.11 -11.46 20.20
CA ILE A 43 -15.95 -11.95 18.84
C ILE A 43 -16.26 -10.88 17.77
N ARG A 44 -17.04 -9.84 18.09
CA ARG A 44 -17.49 -8.84 17.12
C ARG A 44 -16.34 -7.96 16.62
N PRO A 45 -15.59 -7.22 17.47
CA PRO A 45 -14.43 -6.47 17.02
C PRO A 45 -13.29 -7.39 16.58
N ALA A 46 -13.16 -8.59 17.16
CA ALA A 46 -12.21 -9.60 16.72
C ALA A 46 -12.43 -9.99 15.26
N ALA A 47 -13.67 -10.30 14.87
CA ALA A 47 -14.02 -10.68 13.52
C ALA A 47 -13.71 -9.56 12.51
N VAL A 48 -13.98 -8.30 12.85
CA VAL A 48 -13.64 -7.15 11.99
C VAL A 48 -12.12 -7.04 11.78
N MET A 49 -11.34 -7.16 12.87
CA MET A 49 -9.87 -7.10 12.79
C MET A 49 -9.29 -8.26 11.97
N ILE A 50 -9.73 -9.49 12.23
CA ILE A 50 -9.27 -10.67 11.52
C ILE A 50 -9.67 -10.59 10.03
N ALA A 51 -10.92 -10.23 9.73
CA ALA A 51 -11.38 -10.04 8.37
C ALA A 51 -10.59 -8.96 7.65
N GLY A 52 -10.31 -7.82 8.30
CA GLY A 52 -9.49 -6.74 7.73
C GLY A 52 -8.07 -7.20 7.37
N GLY A 53 -7.43 -7.98 8.25
CA GLY A 53 -6.13 -8.59 7.99
C GLY A 53 -6.17 -9.57 6.81
N ILE A 54 -7.17 -10.45 6.76
CA ILE A 54 -7.34 -11.43 5.68
C ILE A 54 -7.60 -10.73 4.33
N VAL A 55 -8.53 -9.78 4.28
CA VAL A 55 -8.87 -9.02 3.06
C VAL A 55 -7.63 -8.30 2.51
N SER A 56 -6.86 -7.66 3.38
CA SER A 56 -5.63 -6.96 2.99
C SER A 56 -4.60 -7.92 2.37
N ASN A 57 -4.43 -9.13 2.93
CA ASN A 57 -3.53 -10.15 2.37
C ASN A 57 -4.04 -10.75 1.05
N ILE A 58 -5.35 -10.96 0.91
CA ILE A 58 -5.95 -11.40 -0.35
C ILE A 58 -5.69 -10.36 -1.45
N VAL A 59 -5.93 -9.08 -1.17
CA VAL A 59 -5.67 -7.99 -2.12
C VAL A 59 -4.18 -7.90 -2.44
N GLY A 60 -3.30 -7.95 -1.44
CA GLY A 60 -1.85 -7.90 -1.63
C GLY A 60 -1.32 -9.07 -2.48
N THR A 61 -1.82 -10.28 -2.24
CA THR A 61 -1.50 -11.47 -3.04
C THR A 61 -2.05 -11.35 -4.46
N TRP A 62 -3.28 -10.88 -4.62
CA TRP A 62 -3.90 -10.69 -5.93
C TRP A 62 -3.15 -9.66 -6.79
N LEU A 63 -2.74 -8.55 -6.19
CA LEU A 63 -1.91 -7.53 -6.85
C LEU A 63 -0.56 -8.11 -7.28
N TRP A 64 0.06 -8.94 -6.45
CA TRP A 64 1.30 -9.64 -6.78
C TRP A 64 1.13 -10.59 -7.98
N CYS A 65 0.06 -11.37 -8.01
CA CYS A 65 -0.25 -12.25 -9.12
C CYS A 65 -0.54 -11.49 -10.43
N ARG A 66 -0.93 -10.22 -10.33
CA ARG A 66 -1.18 -9.30 -11.45
C ARG A 66 -0.04 -8.30 -11.68
N ARG A 67 1.17 -8.57 -11.18
CA ARG A 67 2.36 -7.72 -11.39
C ARG A 67 2.74 -7.49 -12.85
N ASP A 68 2.22 -8.33 -13.76
CA ASP A 68 2.32 -8.21 -15.21
C ASP A 68 1.39 -7.16 -15.82
N ARG A 69 0.44 -6.61 -15.04
CA ARG A 69 -0.56 -5.65 -15.52
C ARG A 69 -0.66 -4.40 -14.66
N VAL A 70 -0.16 -4.44 -13.43
CA VAL A 70 -0.25 -3.33 -12.47
C VAL A 70 1.13 -2.76 -12.23
N SER A 71 1.25 -1.43 -12.34
CA SER A 71 2.47 -0.72 -11.98
C SER A 71 2.73 -0.84 -10.47
N PRO A 72 3.99 -1.01 -10.01
CA PRO A 72 4.32 -1.17 -8.60
C PRO A 72 3.83 -0.02 -7.72
N HIS A 73 3.89 1.24 -8.21
CA HIS A 73 3.38 2.40 -7.47
C HIS A 73 1.87 2.31 -7.19
N ARG A 74 1.05 2.05 -8.23
CA ARG A 74 -0.40 1.85 -8.04
C ARG A 74 -0.69 0.66 -7.11
N ALA A 75 0.08 -0.42 -7.23
CA ALA A 75 -0.12 -1.58 -6.38
C ALA A 75 0.12 -1.25 -4.90
N ILE A 76 1.23 -0.57 -4.56
CA ILE A 76 1.52 -0.24 -3.16
C ILE A 76 0.54 0.78 -2.58
N GLN A 77 0.08 1.76 -3.39
CA GLN A 77 -0.95 2.72 -2.97
C GLN A 77 -2.29 2.02 -2.69
N THR A 78 -2.71 1.10 -3.57
CA THR A 78 -3.92 0.31 -3.35
C THR A 78 -3.81 -0.56 -2.10
N LEU A 79 -2.66 -1.22 -1.90
CA LEU A 79 -2.44 -2.05 -0.71
C LEU A 79 -2.50 -1.23 0.57
N LEU A 80 -1.80 -0.09 0.63
CA LEU A 80 -1.85 0.83 1.77
C LEU A 80 -3.26 1.37 2.01
N GLY A 81 -3.97 1.74 0.95
CA GLY A 81 -5.36 2.21 1.05
C GLY A 81 -6.28 1.15 1.66
N VAL A 82 -6.21 -0.11 1.18
CA VAL A 82 -6.99 -1.22 1.73
C VAL A 82 -6.64 -1.48 3.19
N ILE A 83 -5.34 -1.54 3.53
CA ILE A 83 -4.88 -1.69 4.92
C ILE A 83 -5.43 -0.54 5.78
N GLY A 84 -5.40 0.70 5.29
CA GLY A 84 -5.91 1.87 6.01
C GLY A 84 -7.40 1.81 6.29
N VAL A 85 -8.21 1.44 5.29
CA VAL A 85 -9.65 1.28 5.48
C VAL A 85 -9.96 0.13 6.45
N CYS A 86 -9.28 -1.02 6.31
CA CYS A 86 -9.44 -2.15 7.21
C CYS A 86 -9.01 -1.82 8.65
N ALA A 87 -7.89 -1.12 8.82
CA ALA A 87 -7.40 -0.67 10.12
C ALA A 87 -8.36 0.31 10.79
N LEU A 88 -8.87 1.30 10.03
CA LEU A 88 -9.87 2.24 10.52
C LEU A 88 -11.14 1.52 10.96
N ALA A 89 -11.68 0.62 10.13
CA ALA A 89 -12.86 -0.17 10.47
C ALA A 89 -12.65 -1.02 11.74
N GLY A 90 -11.48 -1.65 11.86
CA GLY A 90 -11.10 -2.40 13.06
C GLY A 90 -11.03 -1.53 14.32
N ILE A 91 -10.36 -0.38 14.24
CA ILE A 91 -10.21 0.54 15.38
C ILE A 91 -11.56 1.12 15.80
N VAL A 92 -12.39 1.56 14.84
CA VAL A 92 -13.75 2.04 15.12
C VAL A 92 -14.59 0.95 15.78
N SER A 93 -14.46 -0.30 15.32
CA SER A 93 -15.13 -1.44 15.96
C SER A 93 -14.67 -1.63 17.41
N LEU A 94 -13.35 -1.67 17.66
CA LEU A 94 -12.81 -1.77 19.02
C LEU A 94 -13.31 -0.66 19.95
N ASP A 95 -13.33 0.58 19.45
CA ASP A 95 -13.77 1.74 20.22
C ASP A 95 -15.29 1.70 20.50
N ALA A 96 -16.10 1.33 19.50
CA ALA A 96 -17.54 1.20 19.62
C ALA A 96 -17.96 0.12 20.63
N PHE A 97 -17.17 -0.95 20.75
CA PHE A 97 -17.39 -2.01 21.74
C PHE A 97 -16.66 -1.77 23.08
N GLY A 98 -16.03 -0.60 23.27
CA GLY A 98 -15.47 -0.19 24.57
C GLY A 98 -14.11 -0.79 24.90
N HIS A 99 -13.40 -1.36 23.92
CA HIS A 99 -12.07 -1.94 24.12
C HIS A 99 -10.92 -0.94 24.00
N VAL A 100 -11.22 0.32 23.64
CA VAL A 100 -10.23 1.41 23.61
C VAL A 100 -10.43 2.31 24.84
N PRO A 101 -9.45 2.37 25.77
CA PRO A 101 -9.51 3.25 26.92
C PRO A 101 -9.64 4.72 26.50
N ALA A 102 -10.49 5.50 27.19
CA ALA A 102 -10.78 6.88 26.82
C ALA A 102 -9.53 7.78 26.75
N ASN A 103 -8.57 7.56 27.65
CA ASN A 103 -7.29 8.28 27.68
C ASN A 103 -6.32 7.90 26.54
N GLN A 104 -6.58 6.78 25.84
CA GLN A 104 -5.76 6.30 24.73
C GLN A 104 -6.40 6.49 23.35
N ARG A 105 -7.69 6.85 23.28
CA ARG A 105 -8.42 7.02 22.01
C ARG A 105 -7.64 7.86 21.00
N LEU A 106 -7.25 9.08 21.38
CA LEU A 106 -6.53 9.98 20.49
C LEU A 106 -5.25 9.35 19.94
N LEU A 107 -4.49 8.65 20.78
CA LEU A 107 -3.25 7.98 20.38
C LEU A 107 -3.51 6.86 19.36
N VAL A 108 -4.54 6.04 19.57
CA VAL A 108 -4.91 4.95 18.66
C VAL A 108 -5.33 5.49 17.29
N TYR A 109 -6.16 6.54 17.25
CA TYR A 109 -6.54 7.17 15.98
C TYR A 109 -5.38 7.92 15.32
N TRP A 110 -4.44 8.48 16.11
CA TRP A 110 -3.26 9.15 15.56
C TRP A 110 -2.38 8.20 14.73
N TRP A 111 -2.28 6.93 15.12
CA TRP A 111 -1.57 5.91 14.32
C TRP A 111 -2.14 5.74 12.92
N LEU A 112 -3.44 6.00 12.69
CA LEU A 112 -4.04 5.93 11.36
C LEU A 112 -3.51 6.99 10.40
N VAL A 113 -2.96 8.11 10.91
CA VAL A 113 -2.33 9.16 10.09
C VAL A 113 -1.03 8.68 9.44
N PHE A 114 -0.40 7.65 10.01
CA PHE A 114 0.82 7.06 9.44
C PHE A 114 0.60 6.53 8.02
N ILE A 115 -0.56 5.92 7.75
CA ILE A 115 -0.89 5.33 6.45
C ILE A 115 -1.02 6.37 5.32
N PRO A 116 -1.88 7.41 5.41
CA PRO A 116 -1.91 8.47 4.41
C PRO A 116 -0.59 9.24 4.34
N GLY A 117 0.15 9.36 5.45
CA GLY A 117 1.51 9.90 5.45
C GLY A 117 2.46 9.12 4.54
N LEU A 118 2.47 7.78 4.65
CA LEU A 118 3.25 6.92 3.76
C LEU A 118 2.76 7.00 2.31
N MET A 119 1.45 7.01 2.08
CA MET A 119 0.88 7.16 0.74
C MET A 119 1.34 8.47 0.09
N LEU A 120 1.28 9.58 0.82
CA LEU A 120 1.74 10.89 0.37
C LEU A 120 3.24 10.88 0.10
N MET A 121 4.04 10.33 1.00
CA MET A 121 5.50 10.22 0.82
C MET A 121 5.85 9.42 -0.46
N PHE A 122 5.19 8.28 -0.68
CA PHE A 122 5.40 7.48 -1.89
C PHE A 122 4.92 8.18 -3.15
N TYR A 123 3.83 8.94 -3.07
CA TYR A 123 3.35 9.76 -4.17
C TYR A 123 4.35 10.86 -4.54
N LEU A 124 4.90 11.57 -3.56
CA LEU A 124 5.91 12.61 -3.78
C LEU A 124 7.19 12.01 -4.40
N ARG A 125 7.68 10.89 -3.88
CA ARG A 125 8.86 10.19 -4.45
C ARG A 125 8.66 9.78 -5.91
N GLU A 126 7.49 9.27 -6.27
CA GLU A 126 7.20 8.91 -7.67
C GLU A 126 7.15 10.15 -8.57
N ARG A 127 6.60 11.26 -8.08
CA ARG A 127 6.58 12.53 -8.83
C ARG A 127 7.98 13.09 -9.06
N GLU A 128 8.84 13.04 -8.04
CA GLU A 128 10.23 13.49 -8.13
C GLU A 128 11.02 12.66 -9.16
N ALA A 129 10.88 11.34 -9.12
CA ALA A 129 11.53 10.45 -10.07
C ALA A 129 11.05 10.68 -11.52
N ALA A 130 9.74 10.82 -11.71
CA ALA A 130 9.17 11.13 -13.03
C ALA A 130 9.64 12.49 -13.56
N ALA A 131 9.80 13.49 -12.70
CA ALA A 131 10.34 14.80 -13.07
C ALA A 131 11.82 14.74 -13.46
N ALA A 132 12.63 13.96 -12.74
CA ALA A 132 14.05 13.76 -13.04
C ALA A 132 14.25 13.09 -14.40
N GLN A 133 13.47 12.06 -14.72
CA GLN A 133 13.56 11.34 -15.99
C GLN A 133 13.21 12.20 -17.21
N LYS A 134 12.24 13.13 -17.07
CA LYS A 134 11.92 14.10 -18.13
C LYS A 134 13.06 15.06 -18.42
N ARG A 135 13.90 15.41 -17.42
CA ARG A 135 15.03 16.32 -17.59
C ARG A 135 16.22 15.66 -18.29
N THR A 136 16.40 14.35 -18.10
CA THR A 136 17.55 13.61 -18.65
C THR A 136 17.31 13.02 -20.03
N THR A 137 16.07 12.98 -20.52
CA THR A 137 15.77 12.54 -21.89
C THR A 137 15.91 13.76 -22.81
N PRO A 138 17.00 13.90 -23.60
CA PRO A 138 17.13 15.01 -24.53
C PRO A 138 16.03 14.89 -25.58
N HIS A 139 15.49 16.02 -26.05
CA HIS A 139 14.69 16.07 -27.27
C HIS A 139 15.55 15.64 -28.47
N ALA A 140 15.75 14.33 -28.64
CA ALA A 140 16.25 13.74 -29.88
C ALA A 140 15.09 13.78 -30.88
N GLY A 141 14.97 14.89 -31.62
CA GLY A 141 13.97 14.99 -32.69
C GLY A 141 13.42 16.39 -32.94
N ARG A 142 14.29 17.34 -33.27
CA ARG A 142 13.93 18.48 -34.14
C ARG A 142 15.18 18.98 -34.84
N GLY A 143 15.39 18.45 -36.04
CA GLY A 143 16.50 18.84 -36.92
C GLY A 143 16.70 17.84 -38.05
N ASN A 144 15.62 17.54 -38.79
CA ASN A 144 15.69 17.05 -40.17
C ASN A 144 16.53 18.09 -40.95
N GLU A 145 17.67 17.74 -41.55
CA GLU A 145 17.74 17.09 -42.87
C GLU A 145 16.79 17.77 -43.87
N GLY A 146 17.35 18.63 -44.72
CA GLY A 146 16.61 19.18 -45.85
C GLY A 146 17.04 20.51 -46.46
N ASP A 147 18.31 20.93 -46.39
CA ASP A 147 18.85 21.91 -47.35
C ASP A 147 19.88 21.17 -48.22
N GLY A 148 19.35 20.33 -49.11
CA GLY A 148 20.05 19.82 -50.26
C GLY A 148 19.62 20.63 -51.48
N GLU A 149 20.65 21.09 -52.21
CA GLU A 149 20.65 21.68 -53.57
C GLU A 149 20.42 23.19 -53.70
#